data_AF-A0A2D6W456-F1
#
_entry.id   AF-A0A2D6W456-F1
#
_cell.length_a   1.000
_cell.length_b   1.000
_cell.length_c   1.000
_cell.angle_alpha   90.00
_cell.angle_beta   90.00
_cell.angle_gamma   90.00
#
_symmetry.space_group_name_H-M   'P 1'
#
loop_
_entity.id
_entity.type
_entity.pdbx_description
1 polymer ?
#
loop_
_entity_poly.entity_id
_entity_poly.type
_entity_poly.pdbx_seq_one_letter_code
_entity_poly.pdbx_strand_id
1 'polypeptide(L)'
;MDKKADHYECSICKHQESNEEVESSLKVEIEYKCPHCGNEGQATTEYARKTFEGVPSYVFECEKCNKKIGITKKMKKSKKK
;
A
#
# COMPACT_ATOMS: atom_id res chain seq x y z
N MET A 1 4.96 7.11 28.38
CA MET A 1 5.56 6.71 27.09
C MET A 1 5.16 5.27 26.86
N ASP A 2 4.09 5.09 26.11
CA ASP A 2 3.54 3.79 25.76
C ASP A 2 4.53 3.11 24.83
N LYS A 3 5.35 2.19 25.37
CA LYS A 3 6.26 1.36 24.58
C LYS A 3 5.39 0.48 23.70
N LYS A 4 5.32 0.82 22.40
CA LYS A 4 4.89 -0.13 21.37
C LYS A 4 5.71 -1.41 21.55
N ALA A 5 5.06 -2.56 21.51
CA ALA A 5 5.76 -3.84 21.60
C ALA A 5 6.80 -3.92 20.48
N ASP A 6 8.03 -4.30 20.83
CA ASP A 6 9.14 -4.41 19.87
C ASP A 6 8.91 -5.56 18.87
N HIS A 7 8.08 -6.54 19.25
CA HIS A 7 7.79 -7.75 18.48
C HIS A 7 6.29 -8.03 18.46
N TYR A 8 5.81 -8.54 17.34
CA TYR A 8 4.46 -9.07 17.21
C TYR A 8 4.45 -10.53 17.70
N GLU A 9 3.57 -10.84 18.65
CA GLU A 9 3.39 -12.20 19.16
C GLU A 9 2.04 -12.75 18.67
N CYS A 10 2.09 -13.85 17.91
CA CYS A 10 0.88 -14.55 17.48
C CYS A 10 0.20 -15.23 18.68
N SER A 11 -1.06 -14.87 18.95
CA SER A 11 -1.81 -15.37 20.12
C SER A 11 -2.14 -16.87 20.10
N ILE A 12 -1.89 -17.55 18.97
CA ILE A 12 -2.23 -18.98 18.78
C ILE A 12 -0.99 -19.86 18.90
N CYS A 13 0.12 -19.49 18.25
CA CYS A 13 1.34 -20.30 18.22
C CYS A 13 2.51 -19.69 19.02
N LYS A 14 2.34 -18.50 19.61
CA LYS A 14 3.39 -17.75 20.34
C LYS A 14 4.66 -17.48 19.52
N HIS A 15 4.56 -17.52 18.20
CA HIS A 15 5.65 -17.11 17.34
C HIS A 15 5.85 -15.59 17.47
N GLN A 16 7.10 -15.18 17.65
CA GLN A 16 7.50 -13.79 17.81
C GLN A 16 8.19 -13.35 16.53
N GLU A 17 7.62 -12.36 15.86
CA GLU A 17 8.20 -11.74 14.67
C GLU A 17 8.55 -10.28 14.98
N SER A 18 9.65 -9.80 14.41
CA SER A 18 10.04 -8.40 14.55
C SER A 18 8.97 -7.52 13.92
N ASN A 19 8.64 -6.39 14.54
CA ASN A 19 7.62 -5.49 13.97
C ASN A 19 8.00 -5.03 12.55
N GLU A 20 9.30 -4.85 12.28
CA GLU A 20 9.83 -4.52 10.95
C GLU A 20 9.53 -5.60 9.89
N GLU A 21 9.57 -6.88 10.26
CA GLU A 21 9.29 -8.02 9.36
C GLU A 21 7.79 -8.15 9.11
N VAL A 22 6.97 -7.93 10.13
CA VAL A 22 5.52 -7.90 9.98
C VAL A 22 5.10 -6.71 9.11
N GLU A 23 5.63 -5.51 9.36
CA GLU A 23 5.29 -4.31 8.59
C GLU A 23 5.69 -4.40 7.11
N SER A 24 6.78 -5.11 6.81
CA SER A 24 7.24 -5.36 5.43
C SER A 24 6.50 -6.51 4.73
N SER A 25 5.99 -7.49 5.49
CA SER A 25 5.17 -8.59 4.95
C SER A 25 3.72 -8.16 4.65
N LEU A 26 3.25 -7.06 5.25
CA LEU A 26 1.92 -6.52 4.99
C LEU A 26 1.75 -6.20 3.50
N LYS A 27 0.74 -6.79 2.89
CA LYS A 27 0.31 -6.50 1.52
C LYS A 27 -0.99 -5.70 1.55
N VAL A 28 -1.12 -4.81 0.59
CA VAL A 28 -2.33 -4.03 0.32
C VAL A 28 -2.98 -4.59 -0.92
N GLU A 29 -4.22 -5.02 -0.77
CA GLU A 29 -5.12 -5.32 -1.88
C GLU A 29 -5.85 -4.04 -2.27
N ILE A 30 -5.80 -3.73 -3.57
CA ILE A 30 -6.27 -2.48 -4.14
C ILE A 30 -7.28 -2.81 -5.22
N GLU A 31 -8.54 -2.49 -4.97
CA GLU A 31 -9.56 -2.43 -6.01
C GLU A 31 -9.55 -1.02 -6.62
N TYR A 32 -9.25 -0.92 -7.91
CA TYR A 32 -9.10 0.36 -8.58
C TYR A 32 -9.86 0.42 -9.89
N LYS A 33 -10.32 1.62 -10.23
CA LYS A 33 -10.80 1.97 -11.56
C LYS A 33 -9.73 2.79 -12.26
N CYS A 34 -9.17 2.25 -13.34
CA CYS A 34 -8.09 2.88 -14.07
C CYS A 34 -8.58 4.20 -14.70
N PRO A 35 -7.98 5.36 -14.36
CA PRO A 35 -8.38 6.64 -14.93
C PRO A 35 -7.97 6.78 -16.41
N HIS A 36 -7.12 5.88 -16.92
CA HIS A 36 -6.63 5.95 -18.30
C HIS A 36 -7.41 5.09 -19.28
N CYS A 37 -7.82 3.90 -18.88
CA CYS A 37 -8.56 2.97 -19.75
C CYS A 37 -9.99 2.69 -19.26
N GLY A 38 -10.39 3.23 -18.11
CA GLY A 38 -11.72 3.03 -17.52
C GLY A 38 -11.97 1.64 -16.95
N ASN A 39 -10.98 0.74 -17.00
CA ASN A 39 -11.11 -0.64 -16.56
C ASN A 39 -11.08 -0.73 -15.03
N GLU A 40 -11.92 -1.59 -14.47
CA GLU A 40 -11.88 -1.97 -13.06
C GLU A 40 -10.97 -3.18 -12.91
N GLY A 41 -10.11 -3.16 -11.90
CA GLY A 41 -9.12 -4.20 -11.69
C GLY A 41 -8.69 -4.27 -10.23
N GLN A 42 -7.94 -5.31 -9.91
CA GLN A 42 -7.40 -5.53 -8.59
C GLN A 42 -5.88 -5.57 -8.69
N ALA A 43 -5.19 -4.97 -7.73
CA ALA A 43 -3.74 -5.00 -7.67
C ALA A 43 -3.32 -5.30 -6.23
N THR A 44 -2.29 -6.13 -6.08
CA THR A 44 -1.67 -6.39 -4.78
C THR A 44 -0.31 -5.72 -4.77
N THR A 45 -0.06 -4.86 -3.79
CA THR A 45 1.23 -4.21 -3.60
C THR A 45 1.66 -4.29 -2.15
N GLU A 46 2.92 -4.01 -1.86
CA GLU A 46 3.42 -3.96 -0.50
C GLU A 46 2.77 -2.78 0.26
N TYR A 47 2.64 -2.88 1.58
CA TYR A 47 2.17 -1.79 2.44
C TYR A 47 3.17 -0.61 2.53
N ALA A 48 3.97 -0.39 1.49
CA ALA A 48 4.92 0.71 1.40
C ALA A 48 4.33 1.86 0.57
N ARG A 49 4.18 3.03 1.19
CA ARG A 49 3.81 4.26 0.45
C ARG A 49 5.06 4.86 -0.17
N LYS A 50 5.07 4.99 -1.50
CA LYS A 50 6.13 5.66 -2.25
C LYS A 50 5.66 7.05 -2.65
N THR A 51 6.56 8.02 -2.70
CA THR A 51 6.22 9.37 -3.15
C THR A 51 5.95 9.33 -4.66
N PHE A 52 4.70 9.50 -5.06
CA PHE A 52 4.26 9.54 -6.45
C PHE A 52 3.59 10.88 -6.71
N GLU A 53 4.08 11.63 -7.70
CA GLU A 53 3.61 12.99 -8.01
C GLU A 53 3.57 13.93 -6.78
N GLY A 54 4.57 13.82 -5.90
CA GLY A 54 4.69 14.64 -4.69
C GLY A 54 3.75 14.26 -3.53
N VAL A 55 3.01 13.14 -3.66
CA VAL A 55 2.11 12.63 -2.61
C VAL A 55 2.48 11.17 -2.27
N PRO A 56 2.58 10.81 -0.98
CA PRO A 56 2.77 9.42 -0.58
C PRO A 56 1.57 8.58 -1.03
N SER A 57 1.84 7.66 -1.96
CA SER A 57 0.84 6.88 -2.67
C SER A 57 1.26 5.41 -2.77
N TYR A 58 0.29 4.51 -2.83
CA TYR A 58 0.54 3.14 -3.25
C TYR A 58 0.63 3.13 -4.77
N VAL A 59 1.82 2.83 -5.30
CA VAL A 59 2.09 2.83 -6.74
C VAL A 59 2.01 1.41 -7.24
N PHE A 60 1.08 1.16 -8.15
CA PHE A 60 0.93 -0.12 -8.83
C PHE A 60 0.70 0.12 -10.32
N GLU A 61 0.90 -0.91 -11.12
CA GLU A 61 0.67 -0.88 -12.55
C GLU A 61 -0.69 -1.46 -12.91
N CYS A 62 -1.37 -0.82 -13.85
CA CYS A 62 -2.63 -1.35 -14.35
C CYS A 62 -2.37 -2.52 -15.30
N GLU A 63 -2.93 -3.70 -15.02
CA GLU A 63 -2.75 -4.92 -15.82
C GLU A 63 -3.09 -4.75 -17.30
N LYS A 64 -4.06 -3.88 -17.62
CA LYS A 64 -4.56 -3.68 -18.99
C LYS A 64 -3.77 -2.65 -19.80
N CYS A 65 -3.32 -1.57 -19.16
CA CYS A 65 -2.69 -0.45 -19.86
C CYS A 65 -1.22 -0.21 -19.46
N ASN A 66 -0.70 -1.02 -18.53
CA ASN A 66 0.66 -0.94 -17.99
C ASN A 66 1.06 0.45 -17.48
N LYS A 67 0.08 1.32 -17.17
CA LYS A 67 0.31 2.65 -16.61
C LYS A 67 0.39 2.56 -15.09
N LYS A 68 1.31 3.33 -14.52
CA LYS A 68 1.48 3.46 -13.07
C LYS A 68 0.37 4.34 -12.50
N ILE A 69 -0.35 3.81 -11.52
CA ILE A 69 -1.42 4.48 -10.80
C ILE A 69 -0.97 4.62 -9.34
N GLY A 70 -0.96 5.86 -8.85
CA GLY A 70 -0.73 6.17 -7.45
C GLY A 70 -2.04 6.38 -6.72
N ILE A 71 -2.42 5.49 -5.79
CA ILE A 71 -3.57 5.70 -4.92
C ILE A 71 -3.14 6.33 -3.61
N THR A 72 -3.75 7.47 -3.28
CA THR A 72 -3.50 8.24 -2.05
C THR A 72 -4.61 8.03 -1.03
N LYS A 73 -4.25 8.11 0.27
CA LYS A 73 -5.24 8.13 1.35
C LYS A 73 -6.15 9.36 1.17
N LYS A 74 -7.47 9.12 1.07
CA LYS A 74 -8.55 10.12 0.86
C LYS A 74 -8.67 10.73 -0.56
N MET A 75 -8.17 10.06 -1.61
CA MET A 75 -8.24 10.59 -2.99
C MET A 75 -7.84 12.08 -3.05
N LYS A 76 -6.81 12.46 -2.28
CA LYS A 76 -6.35 13.84 -2.24
C LYS A 76 -5.78 14.13 -3.62
N LYS A 77 -6.39 15.06 -4.37
CA LYS A 77 -5.94 15.46 -5.70
C LYS A 77 -4.44 15.75 -5.64
N SER A 78 -3.67 15.10 -6.50
CA SER A 78 -2.25 15.41 -6.70
C SER A 78 -2.14 16.91 -6.99
N LYS A 79 -1.29 17.60 -6.23
CA LYS A 79 -0.95 18.99 -6.51
C LYS A 79 -0.07 18.99 -7.76
N LYS A 80 -0.67 18.90 -8.94
CA LYS A 80 -0.03 19.37 -10.16
C LYS A 80 0.27 20.85 -9.93
N LYS A 81 1.56 21.17 -9.81
CA LYS A 81 2.06 22.53 -9.85
C LYS A 81 2.48 22.83 -11.27
#